data_AF-A0A7S2FNX2-F1
#
_entry.id   AF-A0A7S2FNX2-F1
#
_cell.length_a   1.000
_cell.length_b   1.000
_cell.length_c   1.000
_cell.angle_alpha   90.00
_cell.angle_beta   90.00
_cell.angle_gamma   90.00
#
_symmetry.space_group_name_H-M   'P 1'
#
loop_
_entity.id
_entity.type
_entity.pdbx_description
1 polymer ?
#
loop_
_entity_poly.entity_id
_entity_poly.type
_entity_poly.pdbx_seq_one_letter_code
_entity_poly.pdbx_strand_id
1 'polypeptide(L)'
;KNRLWVLTSFAMLVLIAAGFVLSWLLNKWQTDLKQASEESTSMSSRLLSILPATVISLINFLLRVAGRIFGEKEYQDTWGQQEFSQGFKMFWSMLINTACVVLFINAQPKDWYTKGGLVDDVFYMLVIDSIVARLCLFCDITYTF
;
A
#
# COMPACT_ATOMS: atom_id res chain seq x y z
N LYS A 1 16.55 19.83 -14.16
CA LYS A 1 16.67 18.36 -13.97
C LYS A 1 16.36 17.94 -12.53
N ASN A 2 17.12 18.39 -11.51
CA ASN A 2 16.97 17.90 -10.14
C ASN A 2 15.65 18.28 -9.43
N ARG A 3 15.04 19.43 -9.74
CA ARG A 3 13.80 19.88 -9.08
C ARG A 3 12.59 18.96 -9.33
N LEU A 4 12.42 18.47 -10.57
CA LEU A 4 11.31 17.57 -10.93
C LEU A 4 11.45 16.22 -10.22
N TRP A 5 12.66 15.68 -10.19
CA TRP A 5 12.96 14.41 -9.51
C TRP A 5 12.70 14.46 -8.00
N VAL A 6 13.01 15.59 -7.36
CA VAL A 6 12.71 15.80 -5.93
C VAL A 6 11.21 15.92 -5.71
N LEU A 7 10.51 16.65 -6.60
CA LEU A 7 9.06 16.89 -6.46
C LEU A 7 8.23 15.61 -6.64
N THR A 8 8.61 14.74 -7.58
CA THR A 8 7.97 13.44 -7.79
C THR A 8 8.26 12.47 -6.64
N SER A 9 9.50 12.44 -6.14
CA SER A 9 9.87 11.66 -4.95
C SER A 9 9.10 12.13 -3.71
N PHE A 10 8.95 13.45 -3.55
CA PHE A 10 8.16 14.03 -2.48
C PHE A 10 6.68 13.68 -2.61
N ALA A 11 6.11 13.71 -3.82
CA ALA A 11 4.73 13.30 -4.06
C ALA A 11 4.48 11.82 -3.69
N MET A 12 5.44 10.93 -3.99
CA MET A 12 5.37 9.52 -3.58
C MET A 12 5.40 9.37 -2.06
N LEU A 13 6.23 10.14 -1.35
CA LEU A 13 6.24 10.18 0.11
C LEU A 13 4.92 10.68 0.71
N VAL A 14 4.30 11.70 0.11
CA VAL A 14 2.99 12.20 0.55
C VAL A 14 1.91 11.12 0.38
N LEU A 15 1.94 10.35 -0.71
CA LEU A 15 1.01 9.22 -0.90
C LEU A 15 1.20 8.14 0.18
N ILE A 16 2.44 7.79 0.52
CA ILE A 16 2.74 6.85 1.60
C ILE A 16 2.24 7.40 2.94
N ALA A 17 2.49 8.68 3.24
CA ALA A 17 2.05 9.31 4.48
C ALA A 17 0.52 9.35 4.60
N ALA A 18 -0.18 9.72 3.52
CA ALA A 18 -1.65 9.68 3.47
C ALA A 18 -2.17 8.26 3.69
N GLY A 19 -1.51 7.29 3.05
CA GLY A 19 -1.85 5.88 3.18
C GLY A 19 -1.65 5.32 4.59
N PHE A 20 -0.55 5.72 5.23
CA PHE A 20 -0.25 5.41 6.64
C PHE A 20 -1.33 5.98 7.57
N VAL A 21 -1.68 7.26 7.42
CA VAL A 21 -2.71 7.91 8.26
C VAL A 21 -4.06 7.21 8.10
N LEU A 22 -4.44 6.86 6.86
CA LEU A 22 -5.71 6.21 6.59
C LEU A 22 -5.75 4.79 7.18
N SER A 23 -4.67 4.03 7.04
CA SER A 23 -4.54 2.68 7.60
C SER A 23 -4.51 2.71 9.14
N TRP A 24 -3.86 3.72 9.74
CA TRP A 24 -3.85 3.92 11.19
C TRP A 24 -5.23 4.29 11.74
N LEU A 25 -5.95 5.19 11.06
CA LEU A 25 -7.33 5.54 11.42
C LEU A 25 -8.24 4.32 11.37
N LEU A 26 -8.13 3.50 10.31
CA LEU A 26 -8.94 2.29 10.18
C LEU A 26 -8.63 1.25 11.26
N ASN A 27 -7.36 1.03 11.59
CA ASN A 27 -7.00 0.11 12.67
C ASN A 27 -7.54 0.61 14.02
N LYS A 28 -7.46 1.92 14.28
CA LYS A 28 -8.06 2.53 15.48
C LYS A 28 -9.59 2.36 15.52
N TRP A 29 -10.26 2.60 14.41
CA TRP A 29 -11.71 2.41 14.32
C TRP A 29 -12.10 0.94 14.49
N GLN A 30 -11.30 0.01 13.98
CA GLN A 30 -11.51 -1.42 14.15
C GLN A 30 -11.36 -1.84 15.62
N THR A 31 -10.39 -1.29 16.35
CA THR A 31 -10.20 -1.58 17.78
C THR A 31 -11.32 -0.99 18.64
N ASP A 32 -11.74 0.24 18.37
CA ASP A 32 -12.86 0.89 19.07
C ASP A 32 -14.18 0.13 18.84
N LEU A 33 -14.43 -0.32 17.60
CA LEU A 33 -15.62 -1.12 17.27
C LEU A 33 -15.56 -2.54 17.85
N LYS A 34 -14.38 -3.18 17.90
CA LYS A 34 -14.21 -4.48 18.57
C LYS A 34 -14.57 -4.41 20.06
N GLN A 35 -14.27 -3.30 20.74
CA GLN A 35 -14.65 -3.09 22.14
C GLN A 35 -16.15 -2.78 22.32
N ALA A 36 -16.78 -2.07 21.37
CA ALA A 36 -18.20 -1.76 21.42
C ALA A 36 -19.14 -2.91 20.99
N SER A 37 -18.63 -3.88 20.22
CA SER A 37 -19.40 -4.90 19.49
C SER A 37 -19.39 -6.30 20.13
N GLU A 38 -19.15 -6.43 21.44
CA GLU A 38 -19.20 -7.74 22.10
C GLU A 38 -20.56 -8.47 21.96
N GLU A 39 -21.63 -7.80 21.51
CA GLU A 39 -22.99 -8.37 21.54
C GLU A 39 -23.67 -8.68 20.19
N SER A 40 -23.18 -8.25 19.01
CA SER A 40 -23.87 -8.67 17.76
C SER A 40 -23.04 -8.64 16.47
N THR A 41 -23.15 -9.75 15.72
CA THR A 41 -22.88 -9.89 14.27
C THR A 41 -21.46 -10.32 13.85
N SER A 42 -21.28 -11.64 13.67
CA SER A 42 -20.04 -12.30 13.24
C SER A 42 -19.55 -11.97 11.82
N MET A 43 -20.40 -11.37 10.98
CA MET A 43 -20.05 -10.98 9.60
C MET A 43 -19.47 -9.56 9.53
N SER A 44 -19.94 -8.65 10.37
CA SER A 44 -19.45 -7.26 10.43
C SER A 44 -17.99 -7.21 10.88
N SER A 45 -17.62 -8.05 11.85
CA SER A 45 -16.25 -8.13 12.37
C SER A 45 -15.23 -8.70 11.37
N ARG A 46 -15.65 -9.61 10.46
CA ARG A 46 -14.77 -10.15 9.41
C ARG A 46 -14.48 -9.12 8.32
N LEU A 47 -15.49 -8.39 7.87
CA LEU A 47 -15.32 -7.33 6.86
C LEU A 47 -14.45 -6.18 7.39
N LEU A 48 -14.60 -5.85 8.68
CA LEU A 48 -13.75 -4.86 9.35
C LEU A 48 -12.27 -5.26 9.39
N SER A 49 -11.97 -6.56 9.39
CA SER A 49 -10.61 -7.09 9.46
C SER A 49 -9.86 -7.04 8.12
N ILE A 50 -10.59 -6.96 7.01
CA ILE A 50 -10.02 -6.94 5.65
C ILE A 50 -9.74 -5.49 5.21
N LEU A 51 -10.39 -4.51 5.84
CA LEU A 51 -10.35 -3.09 5.50
C LEU A 51 -8.94 -2.46 5.58
N PRO A 52 -8.11 -2.74 6.60
CA PRO A 52 -6.74 -2.25 6.63
C PRO A 52 -5.91 -2.80 5.47
N ALA A 53 -5.99 -4.11 5.22
CA ALA A 53 -5.29 -4.77 4.13
C ALA A 53 -5.68 -4.26 2.74
N THR A 54 -6.97 -3.97 2.51
CA THR A 54 -7.44 -3.42 1.22
C THR A 54 -6.90 -2.02 0.97
N VAL A 55 -6.83 -1.18 2.01
CA VAL A 55 -6.26 0.16 1.90
C VAL A 55 -4.78 0.11 1.57
N ILE A 56 -4.01 -0.73 2.26
CA ILE A 56 -2.57 -0.88 2.01
C ILE A 56 -2.32 -1.36 0.57
N SER A 57 -3.11 -2.33 0.11
CA SER A 57 -3.06 -2.82 -1.28
C SER A 57 -3.46 -1.73 -2.29
N LEU A 58 -4.46 -0.91 -1.98
CA LEU A 58 -4.88 0.21 -2.82
C LEU A 58 -3.77 1.27 -2.93
N ILE A 59 -3.08 1.59 -1.83
CA ILE A 59 -1.94 2.51 -1.85
C ILE A 59 -0.79 1.91 -2.66
N ASN A 60 -0.51 0.61 -2.53
CA ASN A 60 0.48 -0.08 -3.37
C ASN A 60 0.16 0.04 -4.86
N PHE A 61 -1.12 -0.10 -5.23
CA PHE A 61 -1.57 0.11 -6.60
C PHE A 61 -1.38 1.58 -7.05
N LEU A 62 -1.77 2.55 -6.23
CA LEU A 62 -1.58 3.98 -6.54
C LEU A 62 -0.10 4.35 -6.68
N LEU A 63 0.80 3.79 -5.86
CA LEU A 63 2.24 4.00 -5.96
C LEU A 63 2.80 3.42 -7.26
N ARG A 64 2.30 2.27 -7.73
CA ARG A 64 2.65 1.72 -9.05
C ARG A 64 2.28 2.67 -10.18
N VAL A 65 1.04 3.15 -10.16
CA VAL A 65 0.53 4.07 -11.20
C VAL A 65 1.27 5.41 -11.15
N ALA A 66 1.43 5.99 -9.95
CA ALA A 66 2.12 7.26 -9.75
C ALA A 66 3.60 7.18 -10.14
N GLY A 67 4.29 6.10 -9.75
CA GLY A 67 5.69 5.88 -10.13
C GLY A 67 5.90 5.88 -11.65
N ARG A 68 4.93 5.34 -12.41
CA ARG A 68 4.98 5.33 -13.87
C ARG A 68 4.75 6.72 -14.45
N ILE A 69 3.65 7.36 -14.07
CA ILE A 69 3.31 8.71 -14.56
C ILE A 69 4.44 9.70 -14.24
N PHE A 70 5.08 9.57 -13.08
CA PHE A 70 6.20 10.40 -12.69
C PHE A 70 7.50 10.03 -13.41
N GLY A 71 7.75 8.74 -13.64
CA GLY A 71 8.89 8.26 -14.44
C GLY A 71 8.85 8.77 -15.89
N GLU A 72 7.68 8.76 -16.52
CA GLU A 72 7.47 9.27 -17.89
C GLU A 72 7.63 10.81 -17.98
N LYS A 73 7.37 11.54 -16.89
CA LYS A 73 7.51 13.01 -16.83
C LYS A 73 8.94 13.48 -16.50
N GLU A 74 9.81 12.59 -16.04
CA GLU A 74 11.18 12.91 -15.71
C GLU A 74 12.08 12.87 -16.94
N TYR A 75 12.67 14.01 -17.29
CA TYR A 75 13.62 14.07 -18.41
C TYR A 75 14.94 13.38 -18.02
N GLN A 76 15.19 12.22 -18.62
CA GLN A 76 16.43 11.45 -18.47
C GLN A 76 17.14 11.36 -19.82
N ASP A 77 18.47 11.27 -19.81
CA ASP A 77 19.27 11.35 -21.04
C ASP A 77 19.24 10.03 -21.82
N THR A 78 18.92 8.91 -21.15
CA THR A 78 18.87 7.57 -21.73
C THR A 78 17.67 6.79 -21.20
N TRP A 79 17.11 5.92 -22.05
CA TRP A 79 16.02 5.01 -21.68
C TRP A 79 16.35 4.16 -20.44
N GLY A 80 17.58 3.64 -20.35
CA GLY A 80 18.00 2.84 -19.20
C GLY A 80 18.03 3.61 -17.87
N GLN A 81 18.39 4.89 -17.89
CA GLN A 81 18.36 5.72 -16.68
C GLN A 81 16.93 6.07 -16.24
N GLN A 82 16.02 6.19 -17.20
CA GLN A 82 14.59 6.40 -16.93
C GLN A 82 14.00 5.18 -16.22
N GLU A 83 14.18 3.98 -16.77
CA GLU A 83 13.69 2.73 -16.18
C GLU A 83 14.31 2.48 -14.80
N PHE A 84 15.61 2.72 -14.64
CA PHE A 84 16.27 2.56 -13.35
C PHE A 84 15.73 3.54 -12.29
N SER A 85 15.57 4.82 -12.62
CA SER A 85 15.04 5.83 -11.68
C SER A 85 13.58 5.53 -11.31
N GLN A 86 12.77 5.11 -12.28
CA GLN A 86 11.38 4.70 -12.06
C GLN A 86 11.30 3.47 -11.16
N GLY A 87 12.04 2.41 -11.48
CA GLY A 87 12.10 1.18 -10.70
C GLY A 87 12.61 1.42 -9.28
N PHE A 88 13.63 2.26 -9.11
CA PHE A 88 14.18 2.60 -7.79
C PHE A 88 13.15 3.30 -6.90
N LYS A 89 12.41 4.29 -7.44
CA LYS A 89 11.36 5.00 -6.69
C LYS A 89 10.21 4.08 -6.33
N MET A 90 9.78 3.25 -7.27
CA MET A 90 8.74 2.26 -7.03
C MET A 90 9.16 1.25 -5.95
N PHE A 91 10.38 0.72 -6.05
CA PHE A 91 10.93 -0.24 -5.09
C PHE A 91 10.91 0.32 -3.67
N TRP A 92 11.52 1.50 -3.45
CA TRP A 92 11.55 2.10 -2.11
C TRP A 92 10.16 2.45 -1.60
N SER A 93 9.30 2.98 -2.46
CA SER A 93 7.95 3.37 -2.05
C SER A 93 7.11 2.16 -1.63
N MET A 94 7.16 1.07 -2.41
CA MET A 94 6.46 -0.17 -2.07
C MET A 94 7.07 -0.83 -0.83
N LEU A 95 8.39 -0.84 -0.70
CA LEU A 95 9.06 -1.41 0.48
C LEU A 95 8.64 -0.68 1.75
N ILE A 96 8.63 0.66 1.73
CA ILE A 96 8.21 1.46 2.89
C ILE A 96 6.71 1.24 3.18
N ASN A 97 5.84 1.26 2.17
CA ASN A 97 4.40 1.09 2.38
C ASN A 97 4.01 -0.34 2.80
N THR A 98 4.72 -1.34 2.31
CA THR A 98 4.37 -2.75 2.55
C THR A 98 5.04 -3.29 3.81
N ALA A 99 6.29 -2.92 4.10
CA ALA A 99 7.01 -3.40 5.27
C ALA A 99 6.88 -2.43 6.45
N CYS A 100 7.28 -1.15 6.27
CA CYS A 100 7.37 -0.23 7.40
C CYS A 100 5.99 0.18 7.93
N VAL A 101 5.05 0.53 7.07
CA VAL A 101 3.69 0.96 7.47
C VAL A 101 2.94 -0.18 8.16
N VAL A 102 2.94 -1.37 7.56
CA VAL A 102 2.26 -2.57 8.11
C VAL A 102 2.83 -2.94 9.49
N LEU A 103 4.16 -2.98 9.63
CA LEU A 103 4.81 -3.30 10.90
C LEU A 103 4.57 -2.23 11.97
N PHE A 104 4.55 -0.95 11.58
CA PHE A 104 4.33 0.13 12.54
C PHE A 104 2.89 0.16 13.05
N ILE A 105 1.91 -0.09 12.19
CA ILE A 105 0.50 -0.16 12.57
C ILE A 105 0.25 -1.34 13.49
N ASN A 106 0.91 -2.48 13.24
CA ASN A 106 0.82 -3.68 14.06
C ASN A 106 2.03 -3.82 15.02
N ALA A 107 2.50 -2.70 15.61
CA ALA A 107 3.70 -2.72 16.45
C ALA A 107 3.56 -3.55 17.73
N GLN A 108 2.33 -3.91 18.16
CA GLN A 108 2.10 -4.70 19.36
C GLN A 108 2.20 -6.22 19.07
N PRO A 109 3.17 -6.94 19.66
CA PRO A 109 3.39 -8.36 19.38
C PRO A 109 2.21 -9.26 19.77
N LYS A 110 1.39 -8.81 20.72
CA LYS A 110 0.23 -9.53 21.22
C LYS A 110 -0.86 -9.71 20.16
N ASP A 111 -0.87 -8.83 19.16
CA ASP A 111 -1.89 -8.80 18.12
C ASP A 111 -1.43 -9.41 16.79
N TRP A 112 -0.22 -9.99 16.72
CA TRP A 112 0.28 -10.48 15.43
C TRP A 112 -0.49 -11.67 14.89
N TYR A 113 -0.91 -12.57 15.78
CA TYR A 113 -1.59 -13.83 15.44
C TYR A 113 -3.08 -13.83 15.83
N THR A 114 -3.64 -12.66 16.16
CA THR A 114 -5.06 -12.53 16.46
C THR A 114 -5.85 -12.21 15.18
N LYS A 115 -7.18 -12.41 15.21
CA LYS A 115 -8.04 -12.14 14.06
C LYS A 115 -8.05 -10.64 13.73
N GLY A 116 -7.70 -10.31 12.48
CA GLY A 116 -7.47 -8.94 12.03
C GLY A 116 -6.21 -8.34 12.65
N GLY A 117 -5.20 -9.18 12.87
CA GLY A 117 -3.85 -8.81 13.26
C GLY A 117 -2.88 -8.83 12.08
N LEU A 118 -1.59 -8.68 12.36
CA LEU A 118 -0.53 -8.58 11.35
C LEU A 118 -0.56 -9.69 10.29
N VAL A 119 -0.73 -10.95 10.71
CA VAL A 119 -0.72 -12.09 9.79
C VAL A 119 -1.92 -12.06 8.84
N ASP A 120 -3.10 -11.71 9.35
CA ASP A 120 -4.31 -11.58 8.53
C ASP A 120 -4.13 -10.42 7.54
N ASP A 121 -3.60 -9.28 7.99
CA ASP A 121 -3.36 -8.11 7.14
C ASP A 121 -2.43 -8.46 5.96
N VAL A 122 -1.29 -9.10 6.25
CA VAL A 122 -0.33 -9.53 5.22
C VAL A 122 -0.94 -10.57 4.30
N PHE A 123 -1.70 -11.53 4.82
CA PHE A 123 -2.35 -12.56 4.02
C PHE A 123 -3.36 -11.97 3.03
N TYR A 124 -4.28 -11.12 3.51
CA TYR A 124 -5.27 -10.48 2.64
C TYR A 124 -4.63 -9.52 1.64
N MET A 125 -3.56 -8.80 2.04
CA MET A 125 -2.81 -7.95 1.14
C MET A 125 -2.19 -8.75 0.00
N LEU A 126 -1.55 -9.90 0.28
CA LEU A 126 -0.99 -10.77 -0.77
C LEU A 126 -2.07 -11.32 -1.70
N VAL A 127 -3.23 -11.71 -1.16
CA VAL A 127 -4.38 -12.15 -1.98
C VAL A 127 -4.84 -11.03 -2.91
N ILE A 128 -5.04 -9.82 -2.38
CA ILE A 128 -5.49 -8.67 -3.19
C ILE A 128 -4.44 -8.31 -4.24
N ASP A 129 -3.17 -8.22 -3.86
CA ASP A 129 -2.09 -7.87 -4.78
C ASP A 129 -1.94 -8.91 -5.91
N SER A 130 -2.15 -10.20 -5.62
CA SER A 130 -2.12 -11.26 -6.65
C SER A 130 -3.23 -11.10 -7.68
N ILE A 131 -4.43 -10.71 -7.24
CA ILE A 131 -5.59 -10.47 -8.11
C ILE A 131 -5.37 -9.18 -8.91
N VAL A 132 -4.98 -8.10 -8.24
CA VAL A 132 -4.74 -6.80 -8.87
C VAL A 132 -3.65 -6.90 -9.93
N ALA A 133 -2.54 -7.59 -9.65
CA ALA A 133 -1.49 -7.83 -10.64
C ALA A 133 -2.02 -8.56 -11.88
N ARG A 134 -2.91 -9.55 -11.70
CA ARG A 134 -3.49 -10.27 -12.82
C ARG A 134 -4.50 -9.42 -13.61
N LEU A 135 -5.32 -8.64 -12.94
CA LEU A 135 -6.27 -7.70 -13.57
C LEU A 135 -5.54 -6.63 -14.37
N CYS A 136 -4.44 -6.12 -13.83
CA CYS A 136 -3.55 -5.17 -14.49
C CYS A 136 -3.02 -5.68 -15.84
N LEU A 137 -2.61 -6.96 -15.88
CA LEU A 137 -2.20 -7.62 -17.13
C LEU A 137 -3.36 -7.78 -18.12
N PHE A 138 -4.57 -8.06 -17.65
CA PHE A 138 -5.74 -8.21 -18.52
C PHE A 138 -6.25 -6.89 -19.09
N CYS A 139 -6.16 -5.80 -18.33
CA CYS A 139 -6.60 -4.47 -18.75
C CYS A 139 -5.60 -3.76 -19.68
N ASP A 140 -4.53 -4.44 -20.09
CA ASP A 140 -3.47 -3.93 -20.97
C ASP A 140 -2.88 -2.58 -20.49
N ILE A 141 -2.97 -2.33 -19.18
CA ILE A 141 -2.20 -1.28 -18.53
C ILE A 141 -0.77 -1.73 -18.74
N THR A 142 -0.02 -1.06 -19.61
CA THR A 142 1.30 -1.53 -20.04
C THR A 142 2.23 -1.71 -18.84
N TYR A 143 2.35 -2.94 -18.37
CA TYR A 143 3.34 -3.41 -17.42
C TYR A 143 4.39 -4.15 -18.23
N THR A 144 5.27 -3.41 -18.90
CA THR A 144 6.50 -4.01 -19.41
C THR A 144 7.42 -4.15 -18.20
N PHE A 145 7.69 -5.40 -17.83
CA PHE A 145 8.72 -5.77 -16.86
C PHE A 145 10.09 -5.22 -17.29
#